data_AF-A0A1G6KM50-F1
#
_entry.id   AF-A0A1G6KM50-F1
#
_cell.length_a   1.000
_cell.length_b   1.000
_cell.length_c   1.000
_cell.angle_alpha   90.00
_cell.angle_beta   90.00
_cell.angle_gamma   90.00
#
_symmetry.space_group_name_H-M   'P 1'
#
loop_
_entity.id
_entity.type
_entity.pdbx_description
1 polymer ?
#
loop_
_entity_poly.entity_id
_entity_poly.type
_entity_poly.pdbx_seq_one_letter_code
_entity_poly.pdbx_strand_id
1 'polypeptide(L)'
;MNVWSKMLTALRGGANEVGEAVVDSQALRILDQEIRDSDVELRKSKEALAEIMAKQKLASDKVNKSAASIAEYEQYALKALDAGNETLAKEVAEKIANLEVEQASEREQAEGFAASVAQLRKAVTQAEGNIKRLKQQVDTVKATESVQKAQMAVAQRYGGSQAKLQTAVESLERIKQKQAERAAKMEASAELAATSAPDDSLEAKLRAAGIKADNASADSVLARLKDKSKA
;
A
#
# COMPACT_ATOMS: atom_id res chain seq x y z
N MET A 1 7.58 -11.72 26.38
CA MET A 1 6.14 -12.07 26.33
C MET A 1 5.35 -10.81 26.04
N ASN A 2 4.69 -10.76 24.88
CA ASN A 2 4.06 -9.56 24.33
C ASN A 2 2.78 -9.18 25.09
N VAL A 3 2.52 -7.87 25.16
CA VAL A 3 1.33 -7.23 25.73
C VAL A 3 0.02 -7.84 25.18
N TRP A 4 0.06 -8.27 23.93
CA TRP A 4 -1.01 -8.97 23.21
C TRP A 4 -1.43 -10.30 23.87
N SER A 5 -0.48 -11.10 24.39
CA SER A 5 -0.82 -12.38 25.03
C SER A 5 -1.40 -12.19 26.43
N LYS A 6 -1.06 -11.08 27.10
CA LYS A 6 -1.64 -10.69 28.39
C LYS A 6 -3.08 -10.20 28.22
N MET A 7 -3.38 -9.48 27.13
CA MET A 7 -4.73 -9.02 26.81
C MET A 7 -5.68 -10.19 26.47
N LEU A 8 -5.21 -11.15 25.67
CA LEU A 8 -5.98 -12.36 25.34
C LEU A 8 -6.18 -13.31 26.54
N THR A 9 -5.24 -13.34 27.49
CA THR A 9 -5.37 -14.15 28.71
C THR A 9 -6.32 -13.49 29.72
N ALA A 10 -6.36 -12.15 29.78
CA ALA A 10 -7.34 -11.41 30.57
C ALA A 10 -8.77 -11.62 30.04
N LEU A 11 -8.95 -11.65 28.71
CA LEU A 11 -10.22 -11.97 28.04
C LEU A 11 -10.72 -13.40 28.32
N ARG A 12 -9.83 -14.37 28.56
CA ARG A 12 -10.20 -15.77 28.82
C ARG A 12 -10.50 -16.06 30.31
N GLY A 13 -10.26 -15.10 31.21
CA GLY A 13 -10.38 -15.26 32.67
C GLY A 13 -11.48 -14.44 33.36
N GLY A 14 -12.34 -13.72 32.62
CA GLY A 14 -13.30 -12.77 33.18
C GLY A 14 -14.59 -13.41 33.72
N ALA A 15 -14.54 -13.98 34.91
CA ALA A 15 -15.72 -14.10 35.78
C ALA A 15 -15.63 -12.97 36.83
N ASN A 16 -16.28 -11.82 36.57
CA ASN A 16 -16.89 -10.91 37.57
C ASN A 16 -17.33 -9.59 36.88
N GLU A 17 -18.63 -9.50 36.60
CA GLU A 17 -19.33 -8.48 35.80
C GLU A 17 -19.40 -7.06 36.40
N VAL A 18 -18.46 -6.63 37.25
CA VAL A 18 -18.53 -5.28 37.86
C VAL A 18 -17.23 -4.47 37.68
N GLY A 19 -16.18 -5.06 37.08
CA GLY A 19 -14.91 -4.37 36.79
C GLY A 19 -14.72 -3.90 35.33
N GLU A 20 -15.49 -4.44 34.37
CA GLU A 20 -15.23 -4.26 32.93
C GLU A 20 -15.52 -2.84 32.41
N ALA A 21 -16.59 -2.19 32.87
CA ALA A 21 -17.02 -0.89 32.32
C ALA A 21 -16.02 0.26 32.52
N VAL A 22 -15.17 0.20 33.55
CA VAL A 22 -14.14 1.24 33.81
C VAL A 22 -12.88 0.98 32.97
N VAL A 23 -12.52 -0.29 32.78
CA VAL A 23 -11.36 -0.69 31.97
C VAL A 23 -11.64 -0.47 30.47
N ASP A 24 -12.87 -0.71 30.03
CA ASP A 24 -13.29 -0.56 28.62
C ASP A 24 -13.25 0.89 28.13
N SER A 25 -13.67 1.85 28.97
CA SER A 25 -13.61 3.28 28.60
C SER A 25 -12.18 3.79 28.41
N GLN A 26 -11.24 3.28 29.22
CA GLN A 26 -9.82 3.62 29.12
C GLN A 26 -9.18 2.95 27.88
N ALA A 27 -9.58 1.71 27.57
CA ALA A 27 -9.14 1.00 26.37
C ALA A 27 -9.58 1.71 25.09
N LEU A 28 -10.84 2.19 25.01
CA LEU A 28 -11.33 2.97 23.87
C LEU A 28 -10.58 4.29 23.70
N ARG A 29 -10.25 4.97 24.80
CA ARG A 29 -9.45 6.20 24.76
C ARG A 29 -8.02 5.95 24.29
N ILE A 30 -7.39 4.84 24.71
CA ILE A 30 -6.06 4.45 24.24
C ILE A 30 -6.11 4.13 22.75
N LEU A 31 -7.12 3.38 22.30
CA LEU A 31 -7.28 3.03 20.89
C LEU A 31 -7.55 4.26 20.01
N ASP A 32 -8.35 5.22 20.48
CA ASP A 32 -8.51 6.52 19.81
C ASP A 32 -7.19 7.27 19.66
N GLN A 33 -6.33 7.22 20.69
CA GLN A 33 -5.04 7.87 20.64
C GLN A 33 -4.12 7.17 19.63
N GLU A 34 -4.05 5.85 19.67
CA GLU A 34 -3.27 5.04 18.73
C GLU A 34 -3.71 5.28 17.28
N ILE A 35 -5.02 5.42 17.03
CA ILE A 35 -5.56 5.76 15.71
C ILE A 35 -5.09 7.15 15.26
N ARG A 36 -5.12 8.15 16.16
CA ARG A 36 -4.64 9.51 15.85
C ARG A 36 -3.14 9.51 15.56
N ASP A 37 -2.35 8.79 16.35
CA ASP A 37 -0.91 8.69 16.16
C ASP A 37 -0.59 7.97 14.84
N SER A 38 -1.32 6.90 14.54
CA SER A 38 -1.25 6.18 13.26
C SER A 38 -1.63 7.08 12.07
N ASP A 39 -2.62 7.96 12.18
CA ASP A 39 -2.95 8.93 11.14
C ASP A 39 -1.80 9.91 10.89
N VAL A 40 -1.13 10.38 11.94
CA VAL A 40 0.01 11.30 11.84
C VAL A 40 1.17 10.61 11.12
N GLU A 41 1.53 9.39 11.52
CA GLU A 41 2.58 8.61 10.86
C GLU A 41 2.23 8.25 9.41
N LEU A 42 0.96 7.97 9.14
CA LEU A 42 0.49 7.76 7.78
C LEU A 42 0.66 9.01 6.91
N ARG A 43 0.40 10.21 7.45
CA ARG A 43 0.61 11.47 6.72
C ARG A 43 2.08 11.68 6.39
N LYS A 44 2.98 11.47 7.36
CA LYS A 44 4.43 11.51 7.13
C LYS A 44 4.87 10.51 6.07
N SER A 45 4.31 9.30 6.10
CA SER A 45 4.59 8.26 5.10
C SER A 45 4.15 8.67 3.68
N LYS A 46 3.02 9.38 3.55
CA LYS A 46 2.57 9.94 2.27
C LYS A 46 3.48 11.05 1.77
N GLU A 47 3.97 11.90 2.66
CA GLU A 47 4.92 12.97 2.32
C GLU A 47 6.24 12.36 1.82
N ALA A 48 6.77 11.35 2.52
CA ALA A 48 7.95 10.61 2.08
C ALA A 48 7.74 9.90 0.74
N LEU A 49 6.56 9.29 0.52
CA LEU A 49 6.19 8.71 -0.78
C LEU A 49 6.20 9.78 -1.89
N ALA A 50 5.64 10.96 -1.64
CA ALA A 50 5.63 12.05 -2.60
C ALA A 50 7.05 12.54 -2.95
N GLU A 51 7.94 12.62 -1.94
CA GLU A 51 9.34 12.97 -2.15
C GLU A 51 10.07 11.95 -3.05
N ILE A 52 9.87 10.65 -2.78
CA ILE A 52 10.50 9.60 -3.59
C ILE A 52 9.90 9.54 -5.00
N MET A 53 8.59 9.79 -5.15
CA MET A 53 7.95 9.95 -6.47
C MET A 53 8.54 11.11 -7.26
N ALA A 54 8.86 12.24 -6.60
CA ALA A 54 9.54 13.36 -7.25
C ALA A 54 10.94 12.95 -7.72
N LYS A 55 11.71 12.24 -6.88
CA LYS A 55 13.03 11.71 -7.25
C LYS A 55 12.95 10.72 -8.41
N GLN A 56 11.98 9.80 -8.40
CA GLN A 56 11.71 8.87 -9.50
C GLN A 56 11.45 9.62 -10.80
N LYS A 57 10.60 10.66 -10.77
CA LYS A 57 10.27 11.46 -11.95
C LYS A 57 11.51 12.16 -12.51
N LEU A 58 12.29 12.81 -11.66
CA LEU A 58 13.52 13.49 -12.07
C LEU A 58 14.55 12.51 -12.68
N ALA A 59 14.71 11.33 -12.07
CA ALA A 59 15.61 10.29 -12.60
C ALA A 59 15.12 9.79 -13.96
N SER A 60 13.81 9.52 -14.10
CA SER A 60 13.21 9.12 -15.38
C SER A 60 13.36 10.20 -16.46
N ASP A 61 13.19 11.47 -16.11
CA ASP A 61 13.38 12.60 -17.03
C ASP A 61 14.84 12.72 -17.47
N LYS A 62 15.80 12.39 -16.60
CA LYS A 62 17.23 12.35 -16.94
C LYS A 62 17.52 11.26 -17.99
N VAL A 63 17.02 10.04 -17.75
CA VAL A 63 17.13 8.92 -18.71
C VAL A 63 16.55 9.28 -20.08
N ASN A 64 15.39 9.96 -20.10
CA ASN A 64 14.74 10.39 -21.34
C ASN A 64 15.56 11.45 -22.10
N LYS A 65 16.19 12.38 -21.37
CA LYS A 65 17.08 13.38 -21.98
C LYS A 65 18.33 12.72 -22.56
N SER A 66 18.98 11.82 -21.82
CA SER A 66 20.13 11.06 -22.30
C SER A 66 19.77 10.22 -23.54
N ALA A 67 18.58 9.59 -23.55
CA ALA A 67 18.05 8.88 -24.71
C ALA A 67 17.89 9.79 -25.94
N ALA A 68 17.35 10.99 -25.75
CA ALA A 68 17.17 11.95 -26.83
C ALA A 68 18.52 12.44 -27.39
N SER A 69 19.49 12.72 -26.51
CA SER A 69 20.85 13.07 -26.93
C SER A 69 21.52 11.95 -27.70
N ILE A 70 21.42 10.69 -27.24
CA ILE A 70 21.95 9.53 -27.97
C ILE A 70 21.35 9.48 -29.38
N ALA A 71 20.02 9.57 -29.51
CA ALA A 71 19.35 9.54 -30.80
C ALA A 71 19.77 10.70 -31.73
N GLU A 72 20.03 11.88 -31.18
CA GLU A 72 20.55 13.03 -31.93
C GLU A 72 21.97 12.76 -32.46
N TYR A 73 22.87 12.28 -31.60
CA TYR A 73 24.24 11.93 -32.01
C TYR A 73 24.27 10.76 -32.98
N GLU A 74 23.37 9.78 -32.86
CA GLU A 74 23.21 8.71 -33.86
C GLU A 74 22.93 9.29 -35.26
N GLN A 75 22.06 10.30 -35.36
CA GLN A 75 21.81 10.97 -36.64
C GLN A 75 23.05 11.71 -37.16
N TYR A 76 23.86 12.31 -36.29
CA TYR A 76 25.12 12.93 -36.69
C TYR A 76 26.15 11.92 -37.18
N ALA A 77 26.26 10.77 -36.51
CA ALA A 77 27.13 9.68 -36.95
C ALA A 77 26.74 9.17 -38.34
N LEU A 78 25.44 8.97 -38.59
CA LEU A 78 24.93 8.56 -39.90
C LEU A 78 25.26 9.58 -40.99
N LYS A 79 25.01 10.88 -40.74
CA LYS A 79 25.37 11.94 -41.69
C LYS A 79 26.87 12.00 -41.99
N ALA A 80 27.72 11.75 -41.00
CA ALA A 80 29.17 11.71 -41.19
C ALA A 80 29.59 10.51 -42.05
N LEU A 81 28.97 9.34 -41.85
CA LEU A 81 29.17 8.16 -42.68
C LEU A 81 28.71 8.38 -44.13
N ASP A 82 27.52 8.98 -44.33
CA ASP A 82 26.99 9.30 -45.66
C ASP A 82 27.90 10.29 -46.41
N ALA A 83 28.57 11.19 -45.68
CA ALA A 83 29.56 12.11 -46.22
C ALA A 83 30.96 11.48 -46.43
N GLY A 84 31.14 10.19 -46.13
CA GLY A 84 32.42 9.48 -46.23
C GLY A 84 33.46 9.91 -45.17
N ASN A 85 33.06 10.63 -44.13
CA ASN A 85 33.94 11.09 -43.07
C ASN A 85 33.95 10.11 -41.90
N GLU A 86 34.65 8.99 -42.09
CA GLU A 86 34.73 7.91 -41.10
C GLU A 86 35.39 8.34 -39.78
N THR A 87 36.35 9.26 -39.81
CA THR A 87 37.00 9.80 -38.61
C THR A 87 35.98 10.50 -37.72
N LEU A 88 35.18 11.42 -38.29
CA LEU A 88 34.13 12.12 -37.55
C LEU A 88 33.04 11.15 -37.06
N ALA A 89 32.65 10.19 -37.88
CA ALA A 89 31.69 9.16 -37.48
C ALA A 89 32.17 8.37 -36.26
N LYS A 90 33.48 8.04 -36.20
CA LYS A 90 34.09 7.35 -35.08
C LYS A 90 34.11 8.20 -33.81
N GLU A 91 34.47 9.48 -33.91
CA GLU A 91 34.43 10.41 -32.76
C GLU A 91 33.00 10.55 -32.19
N VAL A 92 31.99 10.65 -33.07
CA VAL A 92 30.59 10.69 -32.64
C VAL A 92 30.16 9.37 -32.01
N ALA A 93 30.60 8.22 -32.54
CA ALA A 93 30.32 6.92 -31.95
C ALA A 93 30.94 6.77 -30.54
N GLU A 94 32.16 7.28 -30.33
CA GLU A 94 32.77 7.33 -29.00
C GLU A 94 31.97 8.23 -28.02
N LYS A 95 31.42 9.35 -28.52
CA LYS A 95 30.53 10.19 -27.72
C LYS A 95 29.22 9.48 -27.35
N ILE A 96 28.61 8.74 -28.28
CA ILE A 96 27.41 7.93 -28.04
C ILE A 96 27.70 6.87 -26.99
N ALA A 97 28.80 6.12 -27.11
CA ALA A 97 29.16 5.06 -26.16
C ALA A 97 29.28 5.60 -24.72
N ASN A 98 29.88 6.79 -24.55
CA ASN A 98 29.95 7.43 -23.24
C ASN A 98 28.56 7.83 -22.69
N LEU A 99 27.66 8.34 -23.55
CA LEU A 99 26.29 8.69 -23.17
C LEU A 99 25.46 7.45 -22.82
N GLU A 100 25.66 6.32 -23.52
CA GLU A 100 24.99 5.05 -23.22
C GLU A 100 25.41 4.51 -21.84
N VAL A 101 26.68 4.63 -21.47
CA VAL A 101 27.16 4.27 -20.13
C VAL A 101 26.52 5.15 -19.05
N GLU A 102 26.44 6.46 -19.28
CA GLU A 102 25.75 7.37 -18.33
C GLU A 102 24.25 7.03 -18.23
N GLN A 103 23.58 6.84 -19.37
CA GLN A 103 22.17 6.48 -19.43
C GLN A 103 21.88 5.17 -18.69
N ALA A 104 22.75 4.17 -18.80
CA ALA A 104 22.60 2.90 -18.09
C ALA A 104 22.60 3.11 -16.57
N SER A 105 23.51 3.92 -16.04
CA SER A 105 23.56 4.26 -14.61
C SER A 105 22.33 5.05 -14.16
N GLU A 106 21.87 6.01 -14.97
CA GLU A 106 20.65 6.78 -14.69
C GLU A 106 19.40 5.90 -14.67
N ARG A 107 19.35 4.91 -15.57
CA ARG A 107 18.25 3.97 -15.68
C ARG A 107 18.18 3.07 -14.46
N GLU A 108 19.30 2.54 -14.00
CA GLU A 108 19.37 1.75 -12.77
C GLU A 108 18.83 2.55 -11.56
N GLN A 109 19.22 3.82 -11.45
CA GLN A 109 18.70 4.71 -10.39
C GLN A 109 17.19 4.94 -10.52
N ALA A 110 16.69 5.20 -11.74
CA ALA A 110 15.27 5.39 -11.99
C ALA A 110 14.44 4.13 -11.65
N GLU A 111 14.96 2.95 -12.00
CA GLU A 111 14.35 1.65 -11.67
C GLU A 111 14.34 1.40 -10.16
N GLY A 112 15.43 1.72 -9.45
CA GLY A 112 15.50 1.64 -7.99
C GLY A 112 14.48 2.56 -7.28
N PHE A 113 14.32 3.79 -7.77
CA PHE A 113 13.27 4.69 -7.26
C PHE A 113 11.87 4.16 -7.58
N ALA A 114 11.64 3.63 -8.78
CA ALA A 114 10.35 3.07 -9.16
C ALA A 114 9.93 1.89 -8.27
N ALA A 115 10.87 0.99 -7.95
CA ALA A 115 10.66 -0.10 -7.01
C ALA A 115 10.32 0.43 -5.59
N SER A 116 11.07 1.42 -5.12
CA SER A 116 10.81 2.06 -3.82
C SER A 116 9.43 2.72 -3.75
N VAL A 117 9.02 3.42 -4.80
CA VAL A 117 7.67 4.00 -4.91
C VAL A 117 6.60 2.93 -4.87
N ALA A 118 6.76 1.83 -5.62
CA ALA A 118 5.79 0.75 -5.64
C ALA A 118 5.60 0.13 -4.25
N GLN A 119 6.70 -0.15 -3.55
CA GLN A 119 6.67 -0.70 -2.19
C GLN A 119 6.02 0.26 -1.19
N LEU A 120 6.43 1.53 -1.18
CA LEU A 120 5.87 2.54 -0.28
C LEU A 120 4.39 2.79 -0.55
N ARG A 121 3.96 2.84 -1.81
CA ARG A 121 2.56 3.02 -2.19
C ARG A 121 1.69 1.86 -1.68
N LYS A 122 2.17 0.62 -1.80
CA LYS A 122 1.50 -0.56 -1.26
C LYS A 122 1.35 -0.46 0.26
N ALA A 123 2.43 -0.14 0.98
CA ALA A 123 2.42 0.00 2.43
C ALA A 123 1.48 1.11 2.91
N VAL A 124 1.52 2.30 2.28
CA VAL A 124 0.64 3.43 2.59
C VAL A 124 -0.83 3.06 2.39
N THR A 125 -1.16 2.41 1.26
CA THR A 125 -2.54 2.01 0.95
C THR A 125 -3.07 0.97 1.95
N GLN A 126 -2.23 0.02 2.35
CA GLN A 126 -2.58 -0.97 3.38
C GLN A 126 -2.80 -0.32 4.74
N ALA A 127 -1.91 0.59 5.15
CA ALA A 127 -2.03 1.32 6.40
C ALA A 127 -3.30 2.19 6.45
N GLU A 128 -3.61 2.90 5.36
CA GLU A 128 -4.87 3.64 5.19
C GLU A 128 -6.10 2.77 5.40
N GLY A 129 -6.15 1.61 4.73
CA GLY A 129 -7.26 0.67 4.84
C GLY A 129 -7.44 0.15 6.26
N ASN A 130 -6.33 -0.17 6.93
CA ASN A 130 -6.33 -0.65 8.31
C ASN A 130 -6.82 0.43 9.30
N ILE A 131 -6.29 1.65 9.21
CA ILE A 131 -6.69 2.77 10.05
C ILE A 131 -8.18 3.10 9.84
N LYS A 132 -8.66 3.10 8.60
CA LYS A 132 -10.08 3.31 8.28
C LYS A 132 -10.98 2.25 8.93
N ARG A 133 -10.58 0.98 8.85
CA ARG A 133 -11.33 -0.13 9.47
C ARG A 133 -11.34 -0.01 11.00
N LEU A 134 -10.20 0.30 11.61
CA LEU A 134 -10.10 0.50 13.06
C LEU A 134 -11.01 1.63 13.53
N LYS A 135 -11.03 2.77 12.83
CA LYS A 135 -11.96 3.88 13.12
C LYS A 135 -13.42 3.43 13.12
N GLN A 136 -13.85 2.72 12.08
CA GLN A 136 -15.22 2.22 11.96
C GLN A 136 -15.58 1.24 13.09
N GLN A 137 -14.65 0.38 13.50
CA GLN A 137 -14.84 -0.54 14.62
C GLN A 137 -15.00 0.23 15.94
N VAL A 138 -14.12 1.20 16.22
CA VAL A 138 -14.22 2.06 17.41
C VAL A 138 -15.55 2.81 17.46
N ASP A 139 -15.98 3.39 16.34
CA ASP A 139 -17.26 4.11 16.25
C ASP A 139 -18.45 3.18 16.55
N THR A 140 -18.40 1.94 16.06
CA THR A 140 -19.44 0.94 16.32
C THR A 140 -19.49 0.55 17.79
N VAL A 141 -18.34 0.36 18.43
CA VAL A 141 -18.27 0.04 19.88
C VAL A 141 -18.80 1.21 20.71
N LYS A 142 -18.38 2.44 20.41
CA LYS A 142 -18.89 3.66 21.10
C LYS A 142 -20.40 3.83 20.96
N ALA A 143 -20.93 3.60 19.76
CA ALA A 143 -22.37 3.66 19.52
C ALA A 143 -23.12 2.59 20.35
N THR A 144 -22.57 1.37 20.40
CA THR A 144 -23.13 0.27 21.20
C THR A 144 -23.12 0.60 22.70
N GLU A 145 -22.00 1.15 23.21
CA GLU A 145 -21.87 1.58 24.60
C GLU A 145 -22.88 2.70 24.94
N SER A 146 -23.07 3.68 24.04
CA SER A 146 -24.04 4.76 24.21
C SER A 146 -25.48 4.24 24.30
N VAL A 147 -25.84 3.28 23.44
CA VAL A 147 -27.16 2.63 23.46
C VAL A 147 -27.37 1.87 24.78
N GLN A 148 -26.37 1.14 25.27
CA GLN A 148 -26.46 0.44 26.55
C GLN A 148 -26.63 1.40 27.73
N LYS A 149 -25.88 2.51 27.76
CA LYS A 149 -26.03 3.55 28.80
C LYS A 149 -27.43 4.18 28.77
N ALA A 150 -27.97 4.47 27.58
CA ALA A 150 -29.32 4.98 27.44
C ALA A 150 -30.37 3.98 27.96
N GLN A 151 -30.19 2.68 27.70
CA GLN A 151 -31.06 1.62 28.22
C GLN A 151 -31.07 1.57 29.73
N MET A 152 -29.89 1.60 30.36
CA MET A 152 -29.77 1.61 31.81
C MET A 152 -30.48 2.82 32.42
N ALA A 153 -30.29 4.01 31.84
CA ALA A 153 -30.95 5.23 32.31
C ALA A 153 -32.48 5.17 32.17
N VAL A 154 -33.00 4.57 31.09
CA VAL A 154 -34.45 4.35 30.89
C VAL A 154 -34.98 3.31 31.88
N ALA A 155 -34.32 2.17 32.04
CA ALA A 155 -34.74 1.13 32.98
C ALA A 155 -34.77 1.65 34.43
N GLN A 156 -33.77 2.44 34.83
CA GLN A 156 -33.73 3.09 36.15
C GLN A 156 -34.86 4.13 36.34
N ARG A 157 -35.25 4.85 35.27
CA ARG A 157 -36.34 5.85 35.33
C ARG A 157 -37.75 5.26 35.25
N TYR A 158 -37.92 4.08 34.65
CA TYR A 158 -39.24 3.50 34.32
C TYR A 158 -39.49 2.12 34.94
N GLY A 159 -38.76 1.73 36.00
CA GLY A 159 -38.88 0.44 36.72
C GLY A 159 -40.23 0.13 37.39
N GLY A 160 -41.33 0.78 36.99
CA GLY A 160 -42.70 0.53 37.47
C GLY A 160 -43.74 0.22 36.40
N SER A 161 -43.41 0.16 35.10
CA SER A 161 -44.41 -0.11 34.02
C SER A 161 -43.98 -1.27 33.11
N GLN A 162 -44.30 -2.49 33.54
CA GLN A 162 -43.73 -3.76 33.06
C GLN A 162 -44.04 -4.13 31.58
N ALA A 163 -45.20 -3.75 31.03
CA ALA A 163 -45.74 -4.45 29.85
C ALA A 163 -45.30 -3.89 28.49
N LYS A 164 -45.05 -2.58 28.34
CA LYS A 164 -44.61 -1.98 27.05
C LYS A 164 -43.09 -2.00 26.86
N LEU A 165 -42.35 -2.21 27.96
CA LEU A 165 -40.89 -2.28 27.99
C LEU A 165 -40.38 -3.63 27.44
N GLN A 166 -41.07 -4.73 27.74
CA GLN A 166 -40.68 -6.08 27.31
C GLN A 166 -40.53 -6.20 25.78
N THR A 167 -41.48 -5.66 25.01
CA THR A 167 -41.47 -5.75 23.54
C THR A 167 -40.39 -4.87 22.89
N ALA A 168 -40.07 -3.73 23.51
CA ALA A 168 -39.01 -2.83 23.05
C ALA A 168 -37.61 -3.41 23.35
N VAL A 169 -37.44 -4.02 24.51
CA VAL A 169 -36.21 -4.73 24.91
C VAL A 169 -35.98 -5.95 23.99
N GLU A 170 -36.99 -6.78 23.73
CA GLU A 170 -36.89 -7.94 22.82
C GLU A 170 -36.58 -7.55 21.36
N SER A 171 -37.19 -6.46 20.87
CA SER A 171 -36.91 -5.97 19.53
C SER A 171 -35.48 -5.45 19.40
N LEU A 172 -34.93 -4.93 20.49
CA LEU A 172 -33.57 -4.44 20.52
C LEU A 172 -32.55 -5.57 20.73
N GLU A 173 -32.85 -6.59 21.53
CA GLU A 173 -32.04 -7.81 21.64
C GLU A 173 -31.79 -8.41 20.26
N ARG A 174 -32.82 -8.47 19.41
CA ARG A 174 -32.70 -8.85 18.00
C ARG A 174 -31.80 -7.92 17.18
N ILE A 175 -31.84 -6.62 17.42
CA ILE A 175 -30.97 -5.66 16.73
C ILE A 175 -29.50 -5.86 17.15
N LYS A 176 -29.23 -6.04 18.45
CA LYS A 176 -27.88 -6.36 18.97
C LYS A 176 -27.34 -7.66 18.37
N GLN A 177 -28.14 -8.71 18.35
CA GLN A 177 -27.75 -10.00 17.79
C GLN A 177 -27.38 -9.88 16.30
N LYS A 178 -28.17 -9.09 15.55
CA LYS A 178 -27.89 -8.78 14.14
C LYS A 178 -26.66 -7.91 13.93
N GLN A 179 -26.34 -7.02 14.88
CA GLN A 179 -25.10 -6.23 14.87
C GLN A 179 -23.87 -7.09 15.19
N ALA A 180 -23.97 -8.00 16.17
CA ALA A 180 -22.92 -8.95 16.53
C ALA A 180 -22.60 -9.89 15.36
N GLU A 181 -23.62 -10.42 14.67
CA GLU A 181 -23.44 -11.22 13.45
C GLU A 181 -22.73 -10.43 12.33
N ARG A 182 -23.07 -9.15 12.16
CA ARG A 182 -22.42 -8.28 11.17
C ARG A 182 -20.95 -8.01 11.53
N ALA A 183 -20.66 -7.78 12.81
CA ALA A 183 -19.30 -7.58 13.28
C ALA A 183 -18.45 -8.84 13.08
N ALA A 184 -18.94 -10.01 13.47
CA ALA A 184 -18.28 -11.29 13.26
C ALA A 184 -18.05 -11.59 11.77
N LYS A 185 -19.01 -11.27 10.90
CA LYS A 185 -18.86 -11.41 9.45
C LYS A 185 -17.79 -10.49 8.89
N MET A 186 -17.67 -9.27 9.42
CA MET A 186 -16.64 -8.30 9.01
C MET A 186 -15.25 -8.76 9.44
N GLU A 187 -15.12 -9.30 10.64
CA GLU A 187 -13.87 -9.88 11.16
C GLU A 187 -13.42 -11.08 10.32
N ALA A 188 -14.32 -12.03 10.05
CA ALA A 188 -14.04 -13.15 9.14
C ALA A 188 -13.65 -12.68 7.73
N SER A 189 -14.25 -11.59 7.24
CA SER A 189 -13.88 -11.00 5.94
C SER A 189 -12.49 -10.37 5.96
N ALA A 190 -12.09 -9.76 7.08
CA ALA A 190 -10.77 -9.18 7.27
C ALA A 190 -9.69 -10.26 7.37
N GLU A 191 -9.97 -11.38 8.06
CA GLU A 191 -9.08 -12.54 8.09
C GLU A 191 -8.88 -13.16 6.71
N LEU A 192 -9.96 -13.32 5.94
CA LEU A 192 -9.91 -13.78 4.56
C LEU A 192 -9.11 -12.82 3.66
N ALA A 193 -9.24 -11.51 3.84
CA ALA A 193 -8.46 -10.51 3.09
C ALA A 193 -6.97 -10.54 3.48
N ALA A 194 -6.65 -10.82 4.74
CA ALA A 194 -5.26 -10.98 5.20
C ALA A 194 -4.61 -12.27 4.68
N THR A 195 -5.39 -13.33 4.47
CA THR A 195 -4.93 -14.56 3.79
C THR A 195 -4.96 -14.45 2.27
N SER A 196 -5.76 -13.54 1.72
CA SER A 196 -5.88 -13.25 0.29
C SER A 196 -4.96 -12.10 -0.13
N ALA A 197 -3.67 -12.19 0.16
CA ALA A 197 -2.66 -11.46 -0.61
C ALA A 197 -2.10 -12.34 -1.76
N PRO A 198 -2.81 -12.54 -2.89
CA PRO A 198 -2.22 -13.13 -4.08
C PRO A 198 -1.87 -12.02 -5.09
N ASP A 199 -0.58 -11.89 -5.39
CA ASP A 199 -0.15 -11.43 -6.73
C ASP A 199 1.25 -11.97 -7.08
N ASP A 200 2.06 -12.37 -6.09
CA ASP A 200 3.38 -12.97 -6.35
C ASP A 200 3.32 -14.37 -7.00
N SER A 201 2.15 -15.03 -7.03
CA SER A 201 2.07 -16.43 -7.48
C SER A 201 1.93 -16.60 -9.00
N LEU A 202 1.38 -15.62 -9.72
CA LEU A 202 1.17 -15.73 -11.17
C LEU A 202 2.41 -15.26 -11.94
N GLU A 203 3.01 -14.15 -11.52
CA GLU A 203 4.20 -13.59 -12.16
C GLU A 203 5.44 -14.48 -11.97
N ALA A 204 5.57 -15.12 -10.81
CA ALA A 204 6.60 -16.13 -10.57
C ALA A 204 6.41 -17.38 -11.45
N LYS A 205 5.16 -17.80 -11.70
CA LYS A 205 4.84 -18.92 -12.60
C LYS A 205 5.12 -18.59 -14.06
N LEU A 206 4.86 -17.35 -14.49
CA LEU A 206 5.15 -16.90 -15.86
C LEU A 206 6.64 -16.77 -16.14
N ARG A 207 7.44 -16.37 -15.14
CA ARG A 207 8.90 -16.32 -15.22
C ARG A 207 9.53 -17.72 -15.19
N ALA A 208 9.04 -18.61 -14.34
CA ALA A 208 9.45 -20.02 -14.31
C ALA A 208 9.06 -20.80 -15.59
N ALA A 209 7.98 -20.39 -16.26
CA ALA A 209 7.55 -20.97 -17.54
C ALA A 209 8.32 -20.41 -18.76
N GLY A 210 9.30 -19.51 -18.57
CA GLY A 210 10.11 -18.97 -19.67
C GLY A 210 9.36 -18.04 -20.62
N ILE A 211 8.20 -17.50 -20.22
CA ILE A 211 7.34 -16.67 -21.07
C ILE A 211 7.85 -15.20 -21.14
N LYS A 212 8.75 -14.80 -20.24
CA LYS A 212 9.36 -13.46 -20.22
C LYS A 212 10.88 -13.59 -20.29
N ALA A 213 11.48 -13.09 -21.37
CA ALA A 213 12.91 -13.19 -21.67
C ALA A 213 13.70 -11.94 -21.18
N ASP A 214 14.93 -12.17 -20.71
CA ASP A 214 15.89 -11.13 -20.33
C ASP A 214 16.77 -10.69 -21.52
N ASN A 215 17.01 -9.38 -21.63
CA ASN A 215 17.68 -8.67 -22.74
C ASN A 215 19.19 -9.01 -22.84
N ALA A 216 19.69 -9.45 -24.01
CA ALA A 216 20.33 -8.68 -25.10
C ALA A 216 21.76 -8.15 -24.81
N SER A 217 22.78 -8.79 -25.43
CA SER A 217 24.21 -8.40 -25.38
C SER A 217 24.60 -7.40 -26.47
N ALA A 218 25.77 -6.76 -26.35
CA ALA A 218 26.29 -5.75 -27.28
C ALA A 218 26.29 -6.17 -28.77
N ASP A 219 26.52 -7.45 -29.07
CA ASP A 219 26.47 -8.00 -30.44
C ASP A 219 25.07 -7.92 -31.05
N SER A 220 24.02 -8.02 -30.23
CA SER A 220 22.62 -7.92 -30.67
C SER A 220 22.22 -6.50 -31.05
N VAL A 221 22.87 -5.49 -30.46
CA VAL A 221 22.65 -4.07 -30.78
C VAL A 221 23.31 -3.72 -32.12
N LEU A 222 24.54 -4.17 -32.35
CA LEU A 222 25.28 -3.94 -33.59
C LEU A 222 24.59 -4.59 -34.81
N ALA A 223 24.04 -5.79 -34.63
CA ALA A 223 23.28 -6.48 -35.68
C ALA A 223 22.01 -5.71 -36.06
N ARG A 224 21.24 -5.23 -35.06
CA ARG A 224 20.01 -4.46 -35.29
C ARG A 224 20.26 -3.13 -36.02
N LEU A 225 21.39 -2.46 -35.74
CA LEU A 225 21.75 -1.20 -36.40
C LEU A 225 22.14 -1.42 -37.88
N LYS A 226 22.82 -2.53 -38.20
CA LYS A 226 23.17 -2.89 -39.58
C LYS A 226 21.97 -3.29 -40.44
N ASP A 227 20.94 -3.90 -39.84
CA ASP A 227 19.71 -4.23 -40.57
C ASP A 227 18.86 -3.00 -40.88
N LYS A 228 18.89 -1.99 -39.98
CA LYS A 228 18.18 -0.72 -40.20
C LYS A 228 18.83 0.19 -41.25
N SER A 229 20.11 0.04 -41.54
CA SER A 229 20.81 0.84 -42.56
C SER A 229 20.66 0.30 -43.99
N LYS A 230 20.02 -0.87 -44.15
CA LYS A 230 19.81 -1.54 -45.44
C LYS A 230 18.37 -1.45 -45.96
N ALA A 231 17.48 -0.85 -45.19
CA ALA A 231 16.10 -0.55 -45.55
C ALA A 231 15.95 0.93 -45.87
#